data_AF-A0A3D5SGW4-F1
#
_entry.id   AF-A0A3D5SGW4-F1
#
_cell.length_a   1.000
_cell.length_b   1.000
_cell.length_c   1.000
_cell.angle_alpha   90.00
_cell.angle_beta   90.00
_cell.angle_gamma   90.00
#
_symmetry.space_group_name_H-M   'P 1'
#
loop_
_entity.id
_entity.type
_entity.pdbx_description
1 polymer ?
#
loop_
_entity_poly.entity_id
_entity_poly.type
_entity_poly.pdbx_seq_one_letter_code
_entity_poly.pdbx_strand_id
1 'polypeptide(L)'
;GFVTTRVEPFLRECQSSPETTRELKIADSGIDVEIRYAPGGDSLTATHPSYTSSYSLTRNPLFNTLKRKLDQLKRTGGKGAHGIIACAGDYDLRASSGGTFDSSRIIAEAFRQNSRLSFVLTLWSEDSFGACPIRSRLYRNARASDILPDDVAVALETLATHFPTAVNSGINALNELDFWRWKRGRYFYGSFSMNKHEIRVSARFLIELLAGRTTLEEFLARHGGDQGFLPIFEQKLRAGQILDGARIERDPEKDDDWVVFHFREWDPAMGSLRAEEE
;
A
#
# COMPACT_ATOMS: atom_id res chain seq x y z
N GLY A 1 8.72 -11.03 -25.01
CA GLY A 1 8.19 -9.99 -24.10
C GLY A 1 9.35 -9.39 -23.35
N PHE A 2 9.23 -8.18 -22.78
CA PHE A 2 10.35 -7.47 -22.15
C PHE A 2 11.18 -8.35 -21.20
N VAL A 3 10.52 -9.12 -20.33
CA VAL A 3 11.17 -10.05 -19.38
C VAL A 3 11.96 -11.15 -20.11
N THR A 4 11.33 -11.86 -21.05
CA THR A 4 11.94 -12.97 -21.80
C THR A 4 13.08 -12.53 -22.71
N THR A 5 13.04 -11.31 -23.22
CA THR A 5 14.01 -10.84 -24.22
C THR A 5 15.19 -10.05 -23.62
N ARG A 6 15.02 -9.46 -22.43
CA ARG A 6 16.03 -8.58 -21.82
C ARG A 6 16.46 -9.03 -20.42
N VAL A 7 15.52 -9.45 -19.58
CA VAL A 7 15.80 -9.77 -18.16
C VAL A 7 16.28 -11.21 -18.01
N GLU A 8 15.63 -12.18 -18.66
CA GLU A 8 16.03 -13.59 -18.58
C GLU A 8 17.47 -13.87 -19.06
N PRO A 9 17.96 -13.30 -20.18
CA PRO A 9 19.36 -13.47 -20.57
C PRO A 9 20.33 -12.94 -19.52
N PHE A 10 20.05 -11.76 -18.96
CA PHE A 10 20.85 -11.16 -17.90
C PHE A 10 20.91 -12.03 -16.63
N LEU A 11 19.77 -12.62 -16.23
CA LEU A 11 19.73 -13.53 -15.07
C LEU A 11 20.53 -14.81 -15.33
N ARG A 12 20.46 -15.38 -16.54
CA ARG A 12 21.27 -16.54 -16.94
C ARG A 12 22.76 -16.21 -16.92
N GLU A 13 23.15 -15.01 -17.34
CA GLU A 13 24.52 -14.54 -17.27
C GLU A 13 25.02 -14.39 -15.83
N CYS A 14 24.20 -13.84 -14.93
CA CYS A 14 24.50 -13.77 -13.50
C CYS A 14 24.67 -15.18 -12.91
N GLN A 15 23.79 -16.11 -13.27
CA GLN A 15 23.86 -17.52 -12.82
C GLN A 15 25.13 -18.23 -13.32
N SER A 16 25.60 -17.91 -14.54
CA SER A 16 26.81 -18.50 -15.11
C SER A 16 28.11 -17.99 -14.48
N SER A 17 28.08 -16.86 -13.77
CA SER A 17 29.24 -16.29 -13.06
C SER A 17 28.78 -15.52 -11.81
N PRO A 18 28.40 -16.23 -10.74
CA PRO A 18 27.75 -15.63 -9.58
C PRO A 18 28.68 -14.72 -8.76
N GLU A 19 29.99 -14.85 -8.92
CA GLU A 19 30.99 -14.05 -8.20
C GLU A 19 31.24 -12.67 -8.82
N THR A 20 30.55 -12.34 -9.93
CA THR A 20 30.80 -11.12 -10.71
C THR A 20 29.67 -10.13 -10.58
N THR A 21 29.98 -8.89 -10.19
CA THR A 21 29.02 -7.78 -10.24
C THR A 21 28.62 -7.50 -11.69
N ARG A 22 27.32 -7.45 -11.96
CA ARG A 22 26.76 -7.21 -13.30
C ARG A 22 25.69 -6.14 -13.25
N GLU A 23 25.52 -5.44 -14.36
CA GLU A 23 24.56 -4.35 -14.49
C GLU A 23 23.87 -4.41 -15.84
N LEU A 24 22.54 -4.32 -15.83
CA LEU A 24 21.70 -4.19 -17.00
C LEU A 24 21.08 -2.80 -16.99
N LYS A 25 21.42 -1.97 -17.97
CA LYS A 25 20.77 -0.67 -18.21
C LYS A 25 19.96 -0.71 -19.49
N ILE A 26 18.69 -0.38 -19.39
CA ILE A 26 17.79 -0.26 -20.52
C ILE A 26 17.16 1.12 -20.43
N ALA A 27 17.42 1.95 -21.44
CA ALA A 27 16.76 3.23 -21.63
C ALA A 27 15.99 3.16 -22.97
N ASP A 28 14.67 3.15 -22.89
CA ASP A 28 13.77 3.19 -24.06
C ASP A 28 12.74 4.32 -23.86
N SER A 29 12.05 4.71 -24.93
CA SER A 29 11.16 5.89 -25.08
C SER A 29 10.01 6.06 -24.06
N GLY A 30 9.91 5.20 -23.05
CA GLY A 30 9.00 5.37 -21.92
C GLY A 30 9.35 4.57 -20.66
N ILE A 31 10.50 3.87 -20.61
CA ILE A 31 10.91 3.06 -19.45
C ILE A 31 12.44 3.10 -19.32
N ASP A 32 12.91 3.49 -18.15
CA ASP A 32 14.30 3.33 -17.71
C ASP A 32 14.38 2.21 -16.66
N VAL A 33 15.12 1.15 -16.95
CA VAL A 33 15.36 0.03 -16.03
C VAL A 33 16.85 -0.15 -15.81
N GLU A 34 17.28 -0.08 -14.55
CA GLU A 34 18.61 -0.49 -14.10
C GLU A 34 18.47 -1.69 -13.16
N ILE A 35 19.08 -2.82 -13.52
CA ILE A 35 19.19 -4.00 -12.66
C ILE A 35 20.66 -4.20 -12.35
N ARG A 36 21.03 -4.15 -11.06
CA ARG A 36 22.40 -4.43 -10.61
C ARG A 36 22.42 -5.72 -9.79
N TYR A 37 23.25 -6.67 -10.20
CA TYR A 37 23.59 -7.87 -9.45
C TYR A 37 24.94 -7.64 -8.79
N ALA A 38 25.00 -7.73 -7.45
CA ALA A 38 26.22 -7.62 -6.67
C ALA A 38 26.37 -8.86 -5.77
N PRO A 39 27.43 -9.66 -5.92
CA PRO A 39 27.67 -10.83 -5.08
C PRO A 39 27.87 -10.42 -3.61
N GLY A 40 27.23 -11.14 -2.68
CA GLY A 40 27.35 -10.88 -1.24
C GLY A 40 26.47 -9.76 -0.68
N GLY A 41 25.55 -9.21 -1.46
CA GLY A 41 24.52 -8.28 -0.96
C GLY A 41 23.24 -9.00 -0.55
N ASP A 42 22.89 -9.00 0.73
CA ASP A 42 21.66 -9.60 1.27
C ASP A 42 20.39 -8.75 1.03
N SER A 43 20.42 -7.80 0.09
CA SER A 43 19.32 -6.86 -0.11
C SER A 43 18.97 -6.69 -1.59
N LEU A 44 17.71 -6.98 -1.92
CA LEU A 44 17.10 -6.58 -3.18
C LEU A 44 16.60 -5.15 -3.04
N THR A 45 17.29 -4.20 -3.67
CA THR A 45 16.86 -2.80 -3.70
C THR A 45 16.29 -2.49 -5.08
N ALA A 46 14.96 -2.43 -5.18
CA ALA A 46 14.27 -1.94 -6.37
C ALA A 46 13.95 -0.46 -6.17
N THR A 47 14.65 0.43 -6.87
CA THR A 47 14.36 1.86 -6.87
C THR A 47 13.73 2.25 -8.21
N HIS A 48 12.50 2.76 -8.16
CA HIS A 48 11.91 3.43 -9.32
C HIS A 48 12.58 4.80 -9.53
N PRO A 49 12.85 5.23 -10.78
CA PRO A 49 13.27 6.60 -11.03
C PRO A 49 12.24 7.56 -10.44
N SER A 50 12.67 8.43 -9.51
CA SER A 50 11.80 9.43 -8.91
C SER A 50 11.57 10.56 -9.91
N TYR A 51 10.58 10.42 -10.79
CA TYR A 51 10.13 11.49 -11.69
C TYR A 51 9.44 12.65 -10.93
N THR A 52 9.27 12.53 -9.61
CA THR A 52 8.79 13.57 -8.69
C THR A 52 9.89 14.41 -8.05
N SER A 53 11.17 14.13 -8.37
CA SER A 53 12.29 14.90 -7.82
C SER A 53 12.26 16.36 -8.31
N SER A 54 12.28 17.30 -7.37
CA SER A 54 12.13 18.73 -7.64
C SER A 54 13.44 19.37 -8.10
N TYR A 55 13.61 19.50 -9.42
CA TYR A 55 14.73 20.25 -10.02
C TYR A 55 14.53 21.77 -9.99
N SER A 56 13.38 22.26 -9.49
CA SER A 56 13.04 23.69 -9.40
C SER A 56 12.17 23.97 -8.18
N LEU A 57 12.44 25.08 -7.47
CA LEU A 57 11.62 25.55 -6.34
C LEU A 57 10.19 25.95 -6.75
N THR A 58 10.00 26.41 -7.99
CA THR A 58 8.72 26.98 -8.46
C THR A 58 8.09 26.16 -9.59
N ARG A 59 8.87 25.36 -10.32
CA ARG A 59 8.36 24.44 -11.35
C ARG A 59 8.35 23.01 -10.83
N ASN A 60 7.53 22.76 -9.80
CA ASN A 60 7.29 21.43 -9.28
C ASN A 60 5.80 21.23 -8.91
N PRO A 61 5.31 19.97 -8.86
CA PRO A 61 3.92 19.66 -8.56
C PRO A 61 3.42 20.23 -7.23
N LEU A 62 4.27 20.22 -6.19
CA LEU A 62 3.92 20.73 -4.87
C LEU A 62 3.67 22.25 -4.91
N PHE A 63 4.61 23.02 -5.44
CA PHE A 63 4.50 24.48 -5.57
C PHE A 63 3.29 24.88 -6.41
N ASN A 64 3.07 24.21 -7.55
CA ASN A 64 1.93 24.47 -8.42
C ASN A 64 0.59 24.22 -7.70
N THR A 65 0.52 23.14 -6.91
CA THR A 65 -0.67 22.81 -6.12
C THR A 65 -0.90 23.81 -4.99
N LEU A 66 0.17 24.19 -4.27
CA LEU A 66 0.12 25.24 -3.24
C LEU A 66 -0.37 26.56 -3.85
N LYS A 67 0.19 26.99 -4.97
CA LYS A 67 -0.22 28.22 -5.67
C LYS A 67 -1.70 28.19 -6.05
N ARG A 68 -2.19 27.09 -6.63
CA ARG A 68 -3.61 26.93 -6.99
C ARG A 68 -4.52 27.01 -5.75
N LYS A 69 -4.13 26.37 -4.65
CA LYS A 69 -4.89 26.42 -3.38
C LYS A 69 -4.85 27.80 -2.73
N LEU A 70 -3.72 28.50 -2.82
CA LEU A 70 -3.60 29.89 -2.38
C LEU A 70 -4.55 30.82 -3.13
N ASP A 71 -4.66 30.66 -4.44
CA ASP A 71 -5.59 31.46 -5.23
C ASP A 71 -7.05 31.13 -4.90
N GLN A 72 -7.37 29.90 -4.48
CA GLN A 72 -8.67 29.55 -3.90
C GLN A 72 -8.89 30.25 -2.55
N LEU A 73 -7.92 30.19 -1.63
CA LEU A 73 -8.02 30.82 -0.32
C LEU A 73 -8.18 32.35 -0.41
N LYS A 74 -7.55 33.02 -1.38
CA LYS A 74 -7.74 34.46 -1.59
C LYS A 74 -9.21 34.83 -1.87
N ARG A 75 -9.96 33.95 -2.52
CA ARG A 75 -11.35 34.18 -2.94
C ARG A 75 -12.38 33.97 -1.82
N THR A 76 -12.02 33.31 -0.72
CA THR A 76 -12.99 33.00 0.34
C THR A 76 -13.35 34.22 1.19
N GLY A 77 -12.56 35.30 1.15
CA GLY A 77 -12.78 36.50 1.97
C GLY A 77 -12.68 36.26 3.48
N GLY A 78 -12.26 35.06 3.90
CA GLY A 78 -12.11 34.70 5.31
C GLY A 78 -11.10 35.60 6.02
N LYS A 79 -11.35 35.84 7.32
CA LYS A 79 -10.44 36.53 8.24
C LYS A 79 -9.70 35.50 9.10
N GLY A 80 -8.48 35.83 9.53
CA GLY A 80 -7.67 34.99 10.42
C GLY A 80 -6.67 34.10 9.68
N ALA A 81 -6.07 33.16 10.41
CA ALA A 81 -5.00 32.32 9.89
C ALA A 81 -5.51 31.40 8.75
N HIS A 82 -4.85 31.44 7.60
CA HIS A 82 -5.15 30.56 6.48
C HIS A 82 -4.06 29.50 6.35
N GLY A 83 -4.45 28.24 6.17
CA GLY A 83 -3.50 27.15 5.98
C GLY A 83 -3.88 26.23 4.84
N ILE A 84 -2.90 25.44 4.42
CA ILE A 84 -3.11 24.36 3.46
C ILE A 84 -2.66 23.06 4.12
N ILE A 85 -3.55 22.06 4.10
CA ILE A 85 -3.18 20.68 4.42
C ILE A 85 -2.88 19.97 3.10
N ALA A 86 -1.64 19.54 2.93
CA ALA A 86 -1.14 18.86 1.75
C ALA A 86 -0.93 17.37 2.06
N CYS A 87 -1.79 16.52 1.53
CA CYS A 87 -1.65 15.07 1.65
C CYS A 87 -0.92 14.52 0.43
N ALA A 88 0.17 13.77 0.60
CA ALA A 88 0.81 13.06 -0.50
C ALA A 88 0.25 11.65 -0.65
N GLY A 89 -0.28 11.37 -1.84
CA GLY A 89 -0.48 10.00 -2.32
C GLY A 89 0.65 9.52 -3.23
N ASP A 90 1.31 10.43 -3.94
CA ASP A 90 2.21 10.16 -5.06
C ASP A 90 3.48 11.05 -5.09
N TYR A 91 3.58 12.05 -4.21
CA TYR A 91 4.71 12.97 -4.15
C TYR A 91 5.58 12.68 -2.92
N ASP A 92 6.89 12.67 -3.08
CA ASP A 92 7.80 12.50 -1.95
C ASP A 92 7.83 13.76 -1.08
N LEU A 93 6.93 13.82 -0.09
CA LEU A 93 6.94 14.86 0.94
C LEU A 93 8.03 14.61 1.99
N ARG A 94 8.72 13.47 1.93
CA ARG A 94 9.86 13.19 2.80
C ARG A 94 10.94 14.25 2.55
N ALA A 95 11.53 14.71 3.64
CA ALA A 95 12.74 15.49 3.58
C ALA A 95 13.93 14.52 3.40
N SER A 96 14.08 13.89 2.23
CA SER A 96 15.23 13.02 1.94
C SER A 96 16.14 13.62 0.87
N SER A 97 17.25 14.18 1.37
CA SER A 97 18.67 14.19 0.94
C SER A 97 19.14 13.76 -0.47
N GLY A 98 18.28 13.52 -1.46
CA GLY A 98 18.67 13.12 -2.82
C GLY A 98 18.29 14.10 -3.94
N GLY A 99 17.33 14.99 -3.71
CA GLY A 99 16.94 16.04 -4.67
C GLY A 99 17.60 17.39 -4.36
N THR A 100 17.77 18.25 -5.37
CA THR A 100 18.37 19.60 -5.19
C THR A 100 17.51 20.51 -4.29
N PHE A 101 16.20 20.26 -4.21
CA PHE A 101 15.26 20.98 -3.34
C PHE A 101 14.27 20.04 -2.66
N ASP A 102 14.26 20.04 -1.32
CA ASP A 102 13.30 19.30 -0.52
C ASP A 102 11.95 20.05 -0.37
N SER A 103 10.94 19.35 0.18
CA SER A 103 9.61 19.90 0.45
C SER A 103 9.65 21.16 1.34
N SER A 104 10.61 21.25 2.27
CA SER A 104 10.76 22.39 3.17
C SER A 104 11.15 23.67 2.42
N ARG A 105 12.08 23.58 1.46
CA ARG A 105 12.51 24.72 0.65
C ARG A 105 11.42 25.20 -0.30
N ILE A 106 10.65 24.27 -0.86
CA ILE A 106 9.51 24.60 -1.74
C ILE A 106 8.42 25.33 -0.95
N ILE A 107 8.09 24.84 0.24
CA ILE A 107 7.10 25.47 1.13
C ILE A 107 7.60 26.83 1.62
N ALA A 108 8.88 26.95 1.97
CA ALA A 108 9.49 28.22 2.35
C ALA A 108 9.40 29.25 1.20
N GLU A 109 9.60 28.83 -0.05
CA GLU A 109 9.43 29.70 -1.21
C GLU A 109 7.97 30.13 -1.41
N ALA A 110 7.00 29.23 -1.16
CA ALA A 110 5.58 29.59 -1.18
C ALA A 110 5.23 30.63 -0.09
N PHE A 111 5.79 30.48 1.11
CA PHE A 111 5.66 31.47 2.19
C PHE A 111 6.30 32.81 1.83
N ARG A 112 7.48 32.80 1.20
CA ARG A 112 8.17 34.01 0.76
C ARG A 112 7.32 34.84 -0.19
N GLN A 113 6.57 34.18 -1.07
CA GLN A 113 5.71 34.83 -2.07
C GLN A 113 4.31 35.18 -1.55
N ASN A 114 3.92 34.75 -0.34
CA ASN A 114 2.55 34.90 0.12
C ASN A 114 2.44 35.03 1.65
N SER A 115 2.26 36.27 2.13
CA SER A 115 2.02 36.55 3.54
C SER A 115 0.60 36.18 4.00
N ARG A 116 -0.34 35.87 3.11
CA ARG A 116 -1.69 35.46 3.55
C ARG A 116 -1.72 34.01 4.05
N LEU A 117 -0.72 33.21 3.68
CA LEU A 117 -0.62 31.82 4.12
C LEU A 117 0.12 31.74 5.46
N SER A 118 -0.58 31.29 6.49
CA SER A 118 -0.07 31.16 7.85
C SER A 118 0.70 29.86 8.08
N PHE A 119 0.28 28.77 7.43
CA PHE A 119 0.92 27.47 7.59
C PHE A 119 0.70 26.52 6.40
N VAL A 120 1.54 25.50 6.32
CA VAL A 120 1.32 24.29 5.52
C VAL A 120 1.50 23.09 6.44
N LEU A 121 0.51 22.20 6.50
CA LEU A 121 0.64 20.90 7.14
C LEU A 121 0.81 19.85 6.04
N THR A 122 1.91 19.13 6.02
CA THR A 122 2.08 17.97 5.13
C THR A 122 1.70 16.70 5.85
N LEU A 123 0.90 15.84 5.21
CA LEU A 123 0.53 14.49 5.67
C LEU A 123 0.98 13.47 4.63
N TRP A 124 1.64 12.39 5.05
CA TRP A 124 2.04 11.31 4.15
C TRP A 124 2.03 9.96 4.86
N SER A 125 1.84 8.89 4.11
CA SER A 125 1.98 7.53 4.59
C SER A 125 3.42 7.07 4.40
N GLU A 126 4.01 6.47 5.43
CA GLU A 126 5.35 5.88 5.34
C GLU A 126 5.23 4.38 5.07
N ASP A 127 5.69 3.92 3.92
CA ASP A 127 5.71 2.48 3.61
C ASP A 127 6.77 1.79 4.49
N SER A 128 6.29 0.99 5.45
CA SER A 128 7.09 0.05 6.20
C SER A 128 6.50 -1.36 6.06
N PHE A 129 7.34 -2.39 6.13
CA PHE A 129 6.88 -3.78 5.98
C PHE A 129 5.82 -4.11 7.05
N GLY A 130 4.56 -4.20 6.63
CA GLY A 130 3.41 -4.56 7.48
C GLY A 130 2.70 -3.41 8.19
N ALA A 131 3.15 -2.15 8.05
CA ALA A 131 2.45 -0.99 8.59
C ALA A 131 2.65 0.24 7.69
N CYS A 132 1.60 1.04 7.54
CA CYS A 132 1.68 2.31 6.82
C CYS A 132 1.29 3.47 7.77
N PRO A 133 2.15 3.84 8.75
CA PRO A 133 1.83 4.92 9.66
C PRO A 133 1.70 6.24 8.90
N ILE A 134 0.73 7.04 9.31
CA ILE A 134 0.59 8.42 8.84
C ILE A 134 1.58 9.30 9.60
N ARG A 135 2.34 10.09 8.85
CA ARG A 135 3.27 11.10 9.36
C ARG A 135 2.76 12.49 9.00
N SER A 136 3.08 13.45 9.87
CA SER A 136 2.80 14.86 9.66
C SER A 136 4.05 15.71 9.80
N ARG A 137 4.04 16.88 9.16
CA ARG A 137 4.99 17.95 9.45
C ARG A 137 4.31 19.30 9.25
N LEU A 138 4.35 20.13 10.28
CA LEU A 138 3.83 21.48 10.25
C LEU A 138 4.94 22.47 9.86
N TYR A 139 4.63 23.34 8.91
CA TYR A 139 5.46 24.46 8.50
C TYR A 139 4.71 25.75 8.83
N ARG A 140 5.34 26.64 9.60
CA ARG A 140 4.76 27.93 10.02
C ARG A 140 5.37 29.07 9.19
N ASN A 141 4.55 30.00 8.74
CA ASN A 141 5.01 31.21 8.06
C ASN A 141 5.14 32.36 9.04
N ALA A 142 6.38 32.67 9.44
CA ALA A 142 6.66 33.80 10.32
C ALA A 142 6.33 35.17 9.70
N ARG A 143 6.12 35.24 8.38
CA ARG A 143 5.76 36.47 7.65
C ARG A 143 4.27 36.58 7.39
N ALA A 144 3.45 35.72 8.01
CA ALA A 144 2.03 35.71 7.75
C ALA A 144 1.35 36.95 8.33
N SER A 145 0.36 37.47 7.61
CA SER A 145 -0.49 38.58 8.05
C SER A 145 -1.31 38.21 9.29
N ASP A 146 -1.74 36.95 9.36
CA ASP A 146 -2.40 36.36 10.51
C ASP A 146 -1.57 35.15 10.97
N ILE A 147 -0.98 35.21 12.16
CA ILE A 147 -0.13 34.14 12.68
C ILE A 147 -1.01 32.98 13.17
N LEU A 148 -0.57 31.74 12.92
CA LEU A 148 -1.20 30.54 13.46
C LEU A 148 -1.03 30.52 14.99
N PRO A 149 -2.13 30.53 15.77
CA PRO A 149 -2.09 30.39 17.22
C PRO A 149 -1.41 29.08 17.66
N ASP A 150 -0.70 29.11 18.80
CA ASP A 150 0.11 27.97 19.24
C ASP A 150 -0.74 26.76 19.66
N ASP A 151 -1.92 26.97 20.23
CA ASP A 151 -2.86 25.90 20.58
C ASP A 151 -3.35 25.14 19.33
N VAL A 152 -3.66 25.87 18.26
CA VAL A 152 -4.01 25.27 16.96
C VAL A 152 -2.80 24.57 16.33
N ALA A 153 -1.60 25.15 16.45
CA ALA A 153 -0.38 24.52 15.94
C ALA A 153 -0.12 23.17 16.62
N VAL A 154 -0.25 23.09 17.95
CA VAL A 154 -0.13 21.85 18.72
C VAL A 154 -1.16 20.82 18.24
N ALA A 155 -2.42 21.21 18.06
CA ALA A 155 -3.46 20.30 17.57
C ALA A 155 -3.18 19.78 16.15
N LEU A 156 -2.61 20.61 15.27
CA LEU A 156 -2.22 20.20 13.92
C LEU A 156 -1.02 19.26 13.91
N GLU A 157 -0.07 19.43 14.83
CA GLU A 157 1.08 18.54 14.99
C GLU A 157 0.67 17.16 15.46
N THR A 158 -0.30 17.06 16.39
CA THR A 158 -0.83 15.78 16.88
C THR A 158 -1.81 15.12 15.91
N LEU A 159 -2.27 15.79 14.85
CA LEU A 159 -3.31 15.28 13.96
C LEU A 159 -3.01 13.87 13.41
N ALA A 160 -1.75 13.57 13.09
CA ALA A 160 -1.34 12.28 12.56
C ALA A 160 -1.63 11.10 13.51
N THR A 161 -1.62 11.32 14.83
CA THR A 161 -1.82 10.26 15.84
C THR A 161 -3.28 9.83 15.96
N HIS A 162 -4.21 10.63 15.42
CA HIS A 162 -5.64 10.35 15.43
C HIS A 162 -6.12 9.63 14.16
N PHE A 163 -5.27 9.49 13.15
CA PHE A 163 -5.62 8.71 11.96
C PHE A 163 -5.47 7.21 12.23
N PRO A 164 -6.33 6.38 11.63
CA PRO A 164 -6.07 4.94 11.59
C PRO A 164 -4.78 4.67 10.83
N THR A 165 -4.11 3.56 11.15
CA THR A 165 -3.01 3.05 10.34
C THR A 165 -3.50 2.83 8.92
N ALA A 166 -2.85 3.45 7.94
CA ALA A 166 -3.22 3.21 6.55
C ALA A 166 -2.88 1.76 6.19
N VAL A 167 -3.71 1.15 5.35
CA VAL A 167 -3.46 -0.24 4.94
C VAL A 167 -2.36 -0.32 3.88
N ASN A 168 -2.33 0.66 2.97
CA ASN A 168 -1.35 0.79 1.89
C ASN A 168 -0.99 2.27 1.68
N SER A 169 0.19 2.55 1.14
CA SER A 169 0.49 3.87 0.59
C SER A 169 -0.38 4.21 -0.61
N GLY A 170 -0.48 5.50 -0.94
CA GLY A 170 -1.29 5.96 -2.08
C GLY A 170 -0.92 5.28 -3.40
N ILE A 171 0.38 5.10 -3.67
CA ILE A 171 0.84 4.43 -4.90
C ILE A 171 0.54 2.93 -4.89
N ASN A 172 0.73 2.24 -3.76
CA ASN A 172 0.41 0.83 -3.65
C ASN A 172 -1.10 0.60 -3.77
N ALA A 173 -1.92 1.49 -3.18
CA ALA A 173 -3.36 1.47 -3.35
C ALA A 173 -3.76 1.71 -4.81
N LEU A 174 -3.13 2.65 -5.52
CA LEU A 174 -3.39 2.88 -6.95
C LEU A 174 -3.02 1.66 -7.80
N ASN A 175 -1.83 1.12 -7.59
CA ASN A 175 -1.37 -0.10 -8.27
C ASN A 175 -2.31 -1.27 -7.99
N GLU A 176 -2.79 -1.41 -6.75
CA GLU A 176 -3.76 -2.44 -6.38
C GLU A 176 -5.08 -2.24 -7.13
N LEU A 177 -5.58 -1.02 -7.27
CA LEU A 177 -6.81 -0.71 -8.01
C LEU A 177 -6.68 -0.91 -9.53
N ASP A 178 -5.47 -0.79 -10.08
CA ASP A 178 -5.20 -0.99 -11.50
C ASP A 178 -4.96 -2.46 -11.85
N PHE A 179 -4.23 -3.17 -10.99
CA PHE A 179 -3.96 -4.60 -11.14
C PHE A 179 -5.20 -5.43 -10.79
N TRP A 180 -5.83 -5.14 -9.64
CA TRP A 180 -7.06 -5.78 -9.17
C TRP A 180 -8.25 -4.86 -9.41
N ARG A 181 -8.58 -4.58 -10.67
CA ARG A 181 -9.70 -3.67 -11.03
C ARG A 181 -11.03 -4.03 -10.36
N TRP A 182 -11.22 -5.31 -10.03
CA TRP A 182 -12.39 -5.84 -9.34
C TRP A 182 -12.41 -5.58 -7.82
N LYS A 183 -11.29 -5.16 -7.21
CA LYS A 183 -11.19 -4.76 -5.79
C LYS A 183 -11.62 -3.31 -5.51
N ARG A 184 -11.99 -2.53 -6.54
CA ARG A 184 -12.46 -1.14 -6.37
C ARG A 184 -13.68 -1.09 -5.43
N GLY A 185 -13.49 -0.49 -4.24
CA GLY A 185 -14.53 -0.32 -3.23
C GLY A 185 -14.96 -1.59 -2.50
N ARG A 186 -14.12 -2.64 -2.50
CA ARG A 186 -14.46 -3.97 -1.98
C ARG A 186 -13.28 -4.61 -1.25
N TYR A 187 -12.64 -3.86 -0.36
CA TYR A 187 -11.31 -4.15 0.21
C TYR A 187 -11.23 -5.47 1.00
N PHE A 188 -12.37 -6.04 1.40
CA PHE A 188 -12.45 -7.34 2.08
C PHE A 188 -13.25 -8.42 1.33
N TYR A 189 -13.93 -8.04 0.24
CA TYR A 189 -14.80 -8.95 -0.51
C TYR A 189 -13.98 -10.03 -1.22
N GLY A 190 -14.19 -11.29 -0.82
CA GLY A 190 -13.44 -12.44 -1.32
C GLY A 190 -12.04 -12.59 -0.75
N SER A 191 -11.76 -11.95 0.37
CA SER A 191 -10.61 -12.29 1.20
C SER A 191 -10.78 -13.68 1.84
N PHE A 192 -9.66 -14.37 2.03
CA PHE A 192 -9.59 -15.60 2.81
C PHE A 192 -8.28 -15.70 3.59
N SER A 193 -8.30 -16.44 4.67
CA SER A 193 -7.10 -16.79 5.43
C SER A 193 -7.23 -18.20 5.99
N MET A 194 -6.11 -18.82 6.32
CA MET A 194 -6.12 -20.20 6.83
C MET A 194 -5.03 -20.43 7.86
N ASN A 195 -5.26 -21.41 8.72
CA ASN A 195 -4.25 -22.04 9.54
C ASN A 195 -4.47 -23.57 9.57
N LYS A 196 -3.79 -24.27 10.49
CA LYS A 196 -3.89 -25.73 10.60
C LYS A 196 -5.32 -26.21 10.95
N HIS A 197 -6.11 -25.43 11.68
CA HIS A 197 -7.40 -25.83 12.22
C HIS A 197 -8.58 -25.02 11.68
N GLU A 198 -8.31 -23.87 11.06
CA GLU A 198 -9.34 -22.94 10.61
C GLU A 198 -9.15 -22.53 9.15
N ILE A 199 -10.27 -22.37 8.46
CA ILE A 199 -10.34 -21.66 7.17
C ILE A 199 -11.33 -20.51 7.34
N ARG A 200 -10.90 -19.30 7.01
CA ARG A 200 -11.70 -18.07 7.10
C ARG A 200 -11.99 -17.54 5.70
N VAL A 201 -13.24 -17.20 5.43
CA VAL A 201 -13.67 -16.57 4.18
C VAL A 201 -14.59 -15.39 4.43
N SER A 202 -14.61 -14.45 3.50
CA SER A 202 -15.59 -13.36 3.43
C SER A 202 -17.02 -13.90 3.57
N ALA A 203 -17.71 -13.49 4.63
CA ALA A 203 -19.07 -13.90 4.92
C ALA A 203 -20.02 -13.41 3.83
N ARG A 204 -19.89 -12.15 3.44
CA ARG A 204 -20.70 -11.57 2.36
C ARG A 204 -20.53 -12.32 1.05
N PHE A 205 -19.30 -12.63 0.64
CA PHE A 205 -19.09 -13.27 -0.65
C PHE A 205 -19.55 -14.73 -0.67
N LEU A 206 -19.42 -15.44 0.46
CA LEU A 206 -20.01 -16.77 0.62
C LEU A 206 -21.54 -16.72 0.51
N ILE A 207 -22.20 -15.75 1.16
CA ILE A 207 -23.66 -15.58 1.04
C ILE A 207 -24.06 -15.26 -0.40
N GLU A 208 -23.30 -14.42 -1.12
CA GLU A 208 -23.57 -14.13 -2.53
C GLU A 208 -23.43 -15.37 -3.42
N LEU A 209 -22.47 -16.27 -3.12
CA LEU A 209 -22.34 -17.56 -3.81
C LEU A 209 -23.56 -18.45 -3.54
N LEU A 210 -23.92 -18.61 -2.26
CA LEU A 210 -25.07 -19.42 -1.86
C LEU A 210 -26.40 -18.88 -2.39
N ALA A 211 -26.50 -17.56 -2.56
CA ALA A 211 -27.65 -16.88 -3.16
C ALA A 211 -27.65 -16.94 -4.70
N GLY A 212 -26.63 -17.54 -5.33
CA GLY A 212 -26.49 -17.60 -6.79
C GLY A 212 -26.22 -16.26 -7.46
N ARG A 213 -25.79 -15.24 -6.71
CA ARG A 213 -25.44 -13.90 -7.25
C ARG A 213 -24.04 -13.84 -7.82
N THR A 214 -23.19 -14.80 -7.46
CA THR A 214 -21.89 -15.06 -8.07
C THR A 214 -21.80 -16.52 -8.49
N THR A 215 -20.96 -16.82 -9.47
CA THR A 215 -20.67 -18.20 -9.88
C THR A 215 -19.61 -18.80 -8.96
N LEU A 216 -19.54 -20.14 -8.94
CA LEU A 216 -18.46 -20.85 -8.26
C LEU A 216 -17.10 -20.50 -8.88
N GLU A 217 -17.02 -20.41 -10.20
CA GLU A 217 -15.79 -20.02 -10.92
C GLU A 217 -15.27 -18.66 -10.43
N GLU A 218 -16.14 -17.64 -10.37
CA GLU A 218 -15.79 -16.31 -9.88
C GLU A 218 -15.40 -16.34 -8.39
N PHE A 219 -16.09 -17.16 -7.59
CA PHE A 219 -15.76 -17.35 -6.20
C PHE A 219 -14.35 -17.94 -6.03
N LEU A 220 -14.02 -18.99 -6.78
CA LEU A 220 -12.71 -19.63 -6.73
C LEU A 220 -11.60 -18.74 -7.25
N ALA A 221 -11.82 -18.04 -8.37
CA ALA A 221 -10.85 -17.13 -8.95
C ALA A 221 -10.39 -16.06 -7.94
N ARG A 222 -11.31 -15.59 -7.09
CA ARG A 222 -10.99 -14.62 -6.03
C ARG A 222 -10.31 -15.22 -4.79
N HIS A 223 -10.44 -16.53 -4.58
CA HIS A 223 -9.81 -17.24 -3.48
C HIS A 223 -8.60 -18.09 -3.93
N GLY A 224 -7.79 -17.58 -4.86
CA GLY A 224 -6.55 -18.22 -5.31
C GLY A 224 -6.69 -19.25 -6.44
N GLY A 225 -7.88 -19.35 -7.05
CA GLY A 225 -8.15 -20.21 -8.21
C GLY A 225 -7.85 -21.69 -7.93
N ASP A 226 -7.27 -22.37 -8.91
CA ASP A 226 -6.99 -23.82 -8.89
C ASP A 226 -5.93 -24.24 -7.85
N GLN A 227 -5.21 -23.28 -7.26
CA GLN A 227 -4.21 -23.52 -6.21
C GLN A 227 -4.66 -22.96 -4.85
N GLY A 228 -5.87 -22.43 -4.78
CA GLY A 228 -6.39 -21.72 -3.63
C GLY A 228 -7.41 -22.53 -2.83
N PHE A 229 -8.62 -22.02 -2.74
CA PHE A 229 -9.66 -22.47 -1.81
C PHE A 229 -9.97 -23.97 -1.83
N LEU A 230 -10.28 -24.55 -2.99
CA LEU A 230 -10.70 -25.96 -3.09
C LEU A 230 -9.60 -26.97 -2.76
N PRO A 231 -8.37 -26.85 -3.30
CA PRO A 231 -7.26 -27.71 -2.93
C PRO A 231 -7.01 -27.80 -1.43
N ILE A 232 -7.30 -26.73 -0.67
CA ILE A 232 -7.11 -26.73 0.78
C ILE A 232 -8.14 -27.63 1.47
N PHE A 233 -9.42 -27.55 1.10
CA PHE A 233 -10.44 -28.46 1.65
C PHE A 233 -10.14 -29.91 1.27
N GLU A 234 -9.70 -30.15 0.03
CA GLU A 234 -9.23 -31.46 -0.42
C GLU A 234 -8.03 -31.95 0.41
N GLN A 235 -7.07 -31.07 0.73
CA GLN A 235 -5.94 -31.40 1.60
C GLN A 235 -6.40 -31.74 3.02
N LYS A 236 -7.36 -31.00 3.60
CA LYS A 236 -7.95 -31.30 4.92
C LYS A 236 -8.60 -32.68 4.92
N LEU A 237 -9.40 -32.99 3.88
CA LEU A 237 -10.04 -34.29 3.70
C LEU A 237 -9.01 -35.41 3.61
N ARG A 238 -7.95 -35.25 2.81
CA ARG A 238 -6.85 -36.23 2.71
C ARG A 238 -6.06 -36.41 4.00
N ALA A 239 -5.98 -35.37 4.83
CA ALA A 239 -5.37 -35.42 6.15
C ALA A 239 -6.30 -36.03 7.22
N GLY A 240 -7.50 -36.50 6.84
CA GLY A 240 -8.50 -37.02 7.77
C GLY A 240 -9.10 -35.96 8.70
N GLN A 241 -8.95 -34.68 8.37
CA GLN A 241 -9.50 -33.57 9.16
C GLN A 241 -10.93 -33.29 8.69
N ILE A 242 -11.91 -33.45 9.58
CA ILE A 242 -13.32 -33.21 9.29
C ILE A 242 -13.77 -31.86 9.83
N LEU A 243 -14.72 -31.23 9.13
CA LEU A 243 -15.39 -30.03 9.61
C LEU A 243 -16.10 -30.29 10.95
N ASP A 244 -15.68 -29.59 11.99
CA ASP A 244 -16.26 -29.62 13.34
C ASP A 244 -17.42 -28.64 13.49
N GLY A 245 -17.36 -27.52 12.79
CA GLY A 245 -18.36 -26.48 12.86
C GLY A 245 -17.99 -25.25 12.07
N ALA A 246 -18.90 -24.27 12.05
CA ALA A 246 -18.66 -22.97 11.48
C ALA A 246 -19.24 -21.89 12.40
N ARG A 247 -18.58 -20.72 12.45
CA ARG A 247 -19.08 -19.53 13.16
C ARG A 247 -18.87 -18.28 12.34
N ILE A 248 -19.63 -17.24 12.64
CA ILE A 248 -19.37 -15.89 12.16
C ILE A 248 -18.48 -15.17 13.17
N GLU A 249 -17.38 -14.59 12.71
CA GLU A 249 -16.47 -13.78 13.51
C GLU A 249 -16.50 -12.34 12.97
N ARG A 250 -16.94 -11.41 13.81
CA ARG A 250 -17.12 -10.00 13.43
C ARG A 250 -15.78 -9.28 13.42
N ASP A 251 -15.48 -8.56 12.35
CA ASP A 251 -14.29 -7.72 12.26
C ASP A 251 -14.71 -6.23 12.28
N PRO A 252 -14.58 -5.53 13.43
CA PRO A 252 -15.07 -4.17 13.57
C PRO A 252 -14.28 -3.14 12.75
N GLU A 253 -13.09 -3.51 12.27
CA GLU A 253 -12.23 -2.63 11.46
C GLU A 253 -12.46 -2.81 9.95
N LYS A 254 -13.30 -3.77 9.55
CA LYS A 254 -13.57 -4.12 8.16
C LYS A 254 -15.04 -3.97 7.81
N ASP A 255 -15.31 -3.93 6.50
CA ASP A 255 -16.64 -3.77 5.92
C ASP A 255 -17.40 -5.11 5.75
N ASP A 256 -16.81 -6.21 6.20
CA ASP A 256 -17.34 -7.56 6.07
C ASP A 256 -16.80 -8.45 7.21
N ASP A 257 -17.50 -9.54 7.46
CA ASP A 257 -17.22 -10.47 8.56
C ASP A 257 -16.59 -11.76 8.01
N TRP A 258 -16.04 -12.58 8.92
CA TRP A 258 -15.52 -13.89 8.56
C TRP A 258 -16.55 -14.99 8.80
N VAL A 259 -16.74 -15.88 7.83
CA VAL A 259 -17.18 -17.25 8.11
C VAL A 259 -15.93 -18.07 8.40
N VAL A 260 -15.86 -18.63 9.60
CA VAL A 260 -14.74 -19.44 10.07
C VAL A 260 -15.17 -20.89 10.17
N PHE A 261 -14.61 -21.73 9.30
CA PHE A 261 -14.74 -23.19 9.32
C PHE A 261 -13.70 -23.80 10.24
N HIS A 262 -14.14 -24.62 11.20
CA HIS A 262 -13.28 -25.34 12.16
C HIS A 262 -13.12 -26.78 11.73
N PHE A 263 -11.90 -27.29 11.82
CA PHE A 263 -11.60 -28.68 11.51
C PHE A 263 -11.06 -29.40 12.73
N ARG A 264 -11.59 -30.60 12.99
CA ARG A 264 -11.04 -31.48 14.03
C ARG A 264 -9.66 -31.97 13.62
N GLU A 265 -8.92 -32.44 14.62
CA GLU A 265 -7.78 -33.30 14.35
C GLU A 265 -8.24 -34.63 13.76
N TRP A 266 -7.26 -35.40 13.27
CA TRP A 266 -7.44 -36.64 12.52
C TRP A 266 -8.59 -37.52 13.06
N ASP A 267 -9.55 -37.83 12.18
CA ASP A 267 -10.62 -38.77 12.43
C ASP A 267 -10.21 -40.19 11.95
N PRO A 268 -10.12 -41.18 12.85
CA PRO A 268 -9.79 -42.56 12.49
C PRO A 268 -10.74 -43.20 11.48
N ALA A 269 -11.98 -42.72 11.37
CA ALA A 269 -12.97 -43.23 10.42
C ALA A 269 -12.68 -42.80 8.96
N MET A 270 -11.80 -41.82 8.75
CA MET A 270 -11.48 -41.25 7.44
C MET A 270 -10.04 -41.54 6.97
N GLY A 271 -9.19 -42.08 7.85
CA GLY A 271 -7.84 -42.51 7.49
C GLY A 271 -7.81 -43.92 6.93
N SER A 272 -6.96 -44.18 5.92
CA SER A 272 -6.51 -45.55 5.66
C SER A 272 -5.89 -46.12 6.93
N LEU A 273 -6.27 -47.35 7.31
CA LEU A 273 -5.72 -48.07 8.46
C LEU A 273 -4.19 -47.95 8.45
N ARG A 274 -3.61 -47.23 9.43
CA ARG A 274 -2.16 -47.26 9.63
C ARG A 274 -1.87 -48.60 10.29
N ALA A 275 -1.32 -49.55 9.54
CA ALA A 275 -0.66 -50.69 10.16
C ALA A 275 0.48 -50.11 11.00
N GLU A 276 0.44 -50.37 12.31
CA GLU A 276 1.58 -50.12 13.19
C GLU A 276 2.72 -51.02 12.70
N GLU A 277 3.76 -50.42 12.11
CA GLU A 277 5.02 -51.11 11.89
C GLU A 277 5.75 -51.16 13.24
N GLU A 278 5.83 -52.36 13.82
CA GLU A 278 6.74 -52.71 14.93
C GLU A 278 8.21 -52.68 14.48
#